data_AF-A0A6P0S474-F1
#
_entry.id   AF-A0A6P0S474-F1
#
_cell.length_a   1.000
_cell.length_b   1.000
_cell.length_c   1.000
_cell.angle_alpha   90.00
_cell.angle_beta   90.00
_cell.angle_gamma   90.00
#
_symmetry.space_group_name_H-M   'P 1'
#
loop_
_entity.id
_entity.type
_entity.pdbx_description
1 polymer ?
#
loop_
_entity_poly.entity_id
_entity_poly.type
_entity_poly.pdbx_seq_one_letter_code
_entity_poly.pdbx_strand_id
1 'polypeptide(L)'
;SEVDTLVNIESLTGSNFDDQLIGDAGNNTLLGLAGDDLLTGGAGADIFNFSSSNQGVDTITDFNSTQGDRIRVSASVFGGGLTVGVLDAEVFTIGSAATQASDRFIYDNTTGTLFFDPDGTGALGEIQFAQLAVGVALTNSDIFAF
;
A
#
# COMPACT_ATOMS: atom_id res chain seq x y z
N SER A 1 -4.56 17.86 -20.35
CA SER A 1 -3.92 16.56 -20.61
C SER A 1 -2.52 16.69 -20.10
N GLU A 2 -2.28 16.36 -18.83
CA GLU A 2 -0.91 16.25 -18.32
C GLU A 2 -0.30 15.03 -19.02
N VAL A 3 0.75 15.25 -19.82
CA VAL A 3 1.53 14.17 -20.40
C VAL A 3 2.49 13.73 -19.31
N ASP A 4 2.19 12.63 -18.65
CA ASP A 4 3.12 12.05 -17.68
C ASP A 4 4.32 11.49 -18.44
N THR A 5 5.51 12.02 -18.13
CA THR A 5 6.76 11.55 -18.70
C THR A 5 7.34 10.52 -17.74
N LEU A 6 7.04 9.24 -17.97
CA LEU A 6 7.62 8.15 -17.19
C LEU A 6 9.02 7.85 -17.73
N VAL A 7 10.05 8.38 -17.07
CA VAL A 7 11.47 8.06 -17.31
C VAL A 7 12.03 7.33 -16.10
N ASN A 8 12.85 6.29 -16.34
CA ASN A 8 13.50 5.47 -15.30
C ASN A 8 12.52 4.85 -14.30
N ILE A 9 11.44 4.24 -14.83
CA ILE A 9 10.55 3.40 -14.02
C ILE A 9 10.87 1.93 -14.29
N GLU A 10 11.67 1.33 -13.43
CA GLU A 10 11.88 -0.11 -13.41
C GLU A 10 10.70 -0.79 -12.68
N SER A 11 10.15 -1.83 -13.31
CA SER A 11 9.10 -2.66 -12.69
C SER A 11 9.73 -3.94 -12.18
N LEU A 12 9.64 -4.17 -10.88
CA LEU A 12 10.02 -5.43 -10.23
C LEU A 12 8.75 -6.22 -9.95
N THR A 13 8.71 -7.46 -10.40
CA THR A 13 7.60 -8.37 -10.14
C THR A 13 8.16 -9.65 -9.55
N GLY A 14 7.62 -10.04 -8.40
CA GLY A 14 7.93 -11.29 -7.72
C GLY A 14 7.29 -12.49 -8.40
N SER A 15 7.04 -13.51 -7.60
CA SER A 15 6.58 -14.83 -7.97
C SER A 15 5.39 -15.23 -7.11
N ASN A 16 5.08 -16.52 -6.99
CA ASN A 16 4.02 -16.98 -6.10
C ASN A 16 4.57 -17.50 -4.76
N PHE A 17 5.76 -17.05 -4.38
CA PHE A 17 6.48 -17.42 -3.17
C PHE A 17 6.99 -16.16 -2.48
N ASP A 18 7.38 -16.30 -1.22
CA ASP A 18 8.00 -15.22 -0.45
C ASP A 18 9.29 -14.73 -1.14
N ASP A 19 9.23 -13.53 -1.70
CA ASP A 19 10.29 -12.89 -2.46
C ASP A 19 10.93 -11.72 -1.69
N GLN A 20 12.15 -11.36 -2.10
CA GLN A 20 12.80 -10.12 -1.68
C GLN A 20 13.00 -9.25 -2.92
N LEU A 21 12.22 -8.18 -3.04
CA LEU A 21 12.29 -7.21 -4.12
C LEU A 21 13.01 -5.96 -3.64
N ILE A 22 14.15 -5.64 -4.28
CA ILE A 22 14.97 -4.47 -3.94
C ILE A 22 15.12 -3.64 -5.21
N GLY A 23 14.55 -2.44 -5.18
CA GLY A 23 14.72 -1.42 -6.20
C GLY A 23 16.12 -0.78 -6.17
N ASP A 24 16.26 0.32 -6.89
CA ASP A 24 17.51 1.04 -7.03
C ASP A 24 17.38 2.52 -6.64
N ALA A 25 18.02 3.43 -7.37
CA ALA A 25 17.94 4.86 -7.11
C ALA A 25 16.99 5.59 -8.07
N GLY A 26 16.29 4.84 -8.93
CA GLY A 26 15.23 5.31 -9.81
C GLY A 26 13.85 5.19 -9.17
N ASN A 27 12.79 5.47 -9.93
CA ASN A 27 11.43 5.34 -9.44
C ASN A 27 10.94 3.93 -9.71
N ASN A 28 10.94 3.04 -8.73
CA ASN A 28 10.60 1.63 -8.97
C ASN A 28 9.11 1.37 -8.75
N THR A 29 8.54 0.40 -9.49
CA THR A 29 7.24 -0.19 -9.18
C THR A 29 7.42 -1.63 -8.76
N LEU A 30 7.09 -1.94 -7.50
CA LEU A 30 7.26 -3.25 -6.90
C LEU A 30 5.89 -3.94 -6.79
N LEU A 31 5.80 -5.15 -7.35
CA LEU A 31 4.62 -6.02 -7.27
C LEU A 31 5.05 -7.40 -6.74
N GLY A 32 4.76 -7.69 -5.47
CA GLY A 32 5.14 -8.95 -4.81
C GLY A 32 4.48 -10.18 -5.43
N LEU A 33 3.17 -10.06 -5.70
CA LEU A 33 2.24 -11.08 -6.22
C LEU A 33 1.61 -11.99 -5.18
N ALA A 34 2.25 -13.06 -4.73
CA ALA A 34 1.72 -13.97 -3.73
C ALA A 34 2.85 -14.55 -2.89
N GLY A 35 2.60 -14.82 -1.61
CA GLY A 35 3.67 -15.01 -0.62
C GLY A 35 3.71 -13.82 0.31
N ASP A 36 4.51 -13.89 1.36
CA ASP A 36 4.78 -12.75 2.25
C ASP A 36 6.10 -12.12 1.81
N ASP A 37 6.04 -11.01 1.07
CA ASP A 37 7.21 -10.45 0.39
C ASP A 37 7.93 -9.37 1.21
N LEU A 38 9.24 -9.20 0.97
CA LEU A 38 10.00 -8.04 1.45
C LEU A 38 10.23 -7.06 0.30
N LEU A 39 9.67 -5.86 0.43
CA LEU A 39 9.70 -4.83 -0.59
C LEU A 39 10.58 -3.65 -0.11
N THR A 40 11.65 -3.35 -0.84
CA THR A 40 12.53 -2.19 -0.62
C THR A 40 12.55 -1.36 -1.89
N GLY A 41 12.03 -0.13 -1.82
CA GLY A 41 11.98 0.78 -2.97
C GLY A 41 13.36 1.32 -3.34
N GLY A 42 14.12 1.75 -2.32
CA GLY A 42 15.41 2.38 -2.47
C GLY A 42 15.30 3.90 -2.42
N ALA A 43 15.92 4.57 -3.39
CA ALA A 43 15.77 6.02 -3.51
C ALA A 43 14.96 6.33 -4.75
N GLY A 44 14.02 7.26 -4.66
CA GLY A 44 13.14 7.58 -5.78
C GLY A 44 11.74 7.78 -5.26
N ALA A 45 10.80 8.06 -6.16
CA ALA A 45 9.38 8.02 -5.85
C ALA A 45 8.84 6.64 -6.24
N ASP A 46 8.79 5.73 -5.27
CA ASP A 46 8.49 4.32 -5.52
C ASP A 46 7.01 4.00 -5.42
N ILE A 47 6.59 2.92 -6.08
CA ILE A 47 5.21 2.42 -6.03
C ILE A 47 5.23 0.99 -5.49
N PHE A 48 4.62 0.79 -4.33
CA PHE A 48 4.33 -0.52 -3.76
C PHE A 48 2.92 -0.93 -4.19
N ASN A 49 2.82 -1.84 -5.16
CA ASN A 49 1.59 -2.16 -5.86
C ASN A 49 0.93 -3.44 -5.32
N PHE A 50 -0.26 -3.27 -4.76
CA PHE A 50 -1.13 -4.30 -4.20
C PHE A 50 -2.33 -4.50 -5.12
N SER A 51 -2.18 -5.42 -6.07
CA SER A 51 -3.18 -5.68 -7.10
C SER A 51 -3.52 -7.15 -7.27
N SER A 52 -3.14 -7.99 -6.30
CA SER A 52 -3.40 -9.43 -6.34
C SER A 52 -4.32 -9.85 -5.20
N SER A 53 -5.29 -10.71 -5.48
CA SER A 53 -6.21 -11.23 -4.46
C SER A 53 -5.56 -12.26 -3.51
N ASN A 54 -4.32 -12.65 -3.77
CA ASN A 54 -3.57 -13.65 -2.99
C ASN A 54 -2.17 -13.16 -2.56
N GLN A 55 -1.99 -11.85 -2.39
CA GLN A 55 -0.71 -11.17 -2.10
C GLN A 55 -0.06 -11.42 -0.74
N GLY A 56 -0.59 -12.30 0.10
CA GLY A 56 -0.07 -12.46 1.47
C GLY A 56 -0.02 -11.14 2.25
N VAL A 57 0.93 -11.05 3.17
CA VAL A 57 1.21 -9.86 3.98
C VAL A 57 2.64 -9.38 3.70
N ASP A 58 2.77 -8.41 2.81
CA ASP A 58 4.07 -7.88 2.43
C ASP A 58 4.64 -6.91 3.47
N THR A 59 5.96 -6.90 3.60
CA THR A 59 6.70 -5.94 4.41
C THR A 59 7.36 -4.90 3.50
N ILE A 60 6.89 -3.65 3.58
CA ILE A 60 7.55 -2.49 2.98
C ILE A 60 8.60 -1.96 3.96
N THR A 61 9.85 -1.99 3.54
CA THR A 61 11.00 -1.83 4.44
C THR A 61 11.51 -0.40 4.59
N ASP A 62 11.24 0.48 3.63
CA ASP A 62 11.86 1.82 3.53
C ASP A 62 10.91 2.94 3.07
N PHE A 63 9.60 2.71 3.17
CA PHE A 63 8.58 3.68 2.74
C PHE A 63 8.87 5.11 3.23
N ASN A 64 8.92 6.05 2.29
CA ASN A 64 9.21 7.44 2.56
C ASN A 64 8.36 8.41 1.70
N SER A 65 7.30 8.95 2.31
CA SER A 65 6.45 9.98 1.70
C SER A 65 7.22 11.23 1.22
N THR A 66 8.37 11.55 1.83
CA THR A 66 9.17 12.72 1.41
C THR A 66 9.93 12.50 0.12
N GLN A 67 10.18 11.25 -0.25
CA GLN A 67 10.75 10.87 -1.55
C GLN A 67 9.67 10.73 -2.64
N GLY A 68 8.41 10.60 -2.23
CA GLY A 68 7.26 10.52 -3.13
C GLY A 68 6.69 9.11 -3.26
N ASP A 69 7.06 8.21 -2.37
CA ASP A 69 6.57 6.84 -2.35
C ASP A 69 5.06 6.77 -2.22
N ARG A 70 4.47 5.80 -2.91
CA ARG A 70 3.03 5.54 -2.85
C ARG A 70 2.73 4.07 -2.69
N ILE A 71 1.70 3.80 -1.91
CA ILE A 71 1.03 2.51 -1.86
C ILE A 71 -0.11 2.55 -2.86
N ARG A 72 -0.09 1.65 -3.84
CA ARG A 72 -1.12 1.58 -4.88
C ARG A 72 -1.95 0.33 -4.69
N VAL A 73 -3.27 0.47 -4.62
CA VAL A 73 -4.21 -0.63 -4.37
C VAL A 73 -5.20 -0.77 -5.51
N SER A 74 -5.47 -1.99 -5.96
CA SER A 74 -6.50 -2.21 -6.97
C SER A 74 -7.89 -2.10 -6.35
N ALA A 75 -8.70 -1.14 -6.80
CA ALA A 75 -10.05 -0.92 -6.27
C ALA A 75 -10.97 -2.13 -6.50
N SER A 76 -10.76 -2.87 -7.60
CA SER A 76 -11.53 -4.07 -7.91
C SER A 76 -11.13 -5.28 -7.05
N VAL A 77 -9.87 -5.36 -6.62
CA VAL A 77 -9.38 -6.43 -5.74
C VAL A 77 -9.79 -6.18 -4.29
N PHE A 78 -9.59 -4.95 -3.80
CA PHE A 78 -9.92 -4.57 -2.43
C PHE A 78 -11.44 -4.38 -2.25
N GLY A 79 -12.15 -3.84 -3.24
CA GLY A 79 -13.60 -3.64 -3.16
C GLY A 79 -13.97 -2.47 -2.24
N GLY A 80 -14.94 -2.66 -1.36
CA GLY A 80 -15.33 -1.66 -0.33
C GLY A 80 -15.89 -0.33 -0.83
N GLY A 81 -16.12 -0.19 -2.15
CA GLY A 81 -16.57 1.05 -2.78
C GLY A 81 -15.49 2.10 -2.96
N LEU A 82 -14.21 1.70 -3.03
CA LEU A 82 -13.10 2.63 -3.21
C LEU A 82 -13.25 3.48 -4.48
N THR A 83 -13.15 4.79 -4.32
CA THR A 83 -13.05 5.74 -5.43
C THR A 83 -11.65 5.67 -6.03
N VAL A 84 -11.56 5.51 -7.35
CA VAL A 84 -10.27 5.58 -8.08
C VAL A 84 -9.66 6.97 -7.90
N GLY A 85 -8.39 7.01 -7.50
CA GLY A 85 -7.71 8.25 -7.14
C GLY A 85 -6.93 8.13 -5.83
N VAL A 86 -6.44 9.27 -5.38
CA VAL A 86 -5.96 9.43 -4.01
C VAL A 86 -7.12 9.16 -3.05
N LEU A 87 -6.87 8.44 -1.96
CA LEU A 87 -7.93 8.14 -0.99
C LEU A 87 -8.45 9.43 -0.33
N ASP A 88 -9.77 9.51 -0.17
CA ASP A 88 -10.39 10.51 0.68
C ASP A 88 -9.96 10.31 2.13
N ALA A 89 -9.79 11.41 2.88
CA ALA A 89 -9.38 11.32 4.28
C ALA A 89 -10.39 10.55 5.16
N GLU A 90 -11.66 10.46 4.74
CA GLU A 90 -12.71 9.73 5.45
C GLU A 90 -12.58 8.21 5.38
N VAL A 91 -11.78 7.68 4.44
CA VAL A 91 -11.56 6.23 4.29
C VAL A 91 -10.25 5.74 4.90
N PHE A 92 -9.48 6.64 5.53
CA PHE A 92 -8.20 6.33 6.15
C PHE A 92 -8.21 6.78 7.62
N THR A 93 -7.76 5.91 8.52
CA THR A 93 -7.63 6.25 9.93
C THR A 93 -6.31 5.75 10.50
N ILE A 94 -5.83 6.44 11.54
CA ILE A 94 -4.65 6.03 12.31
C ILE A 94 -5.12 5.39 13.61
N GLY A 95 -4.70 4.15 13.84
CA GLY A 95 -5.08 3.40 15.03
C GLY A 95 -4.99 1.90 14.80
N SER A 96 -5.47 1.14 15.77
CA SER A 96 -5.41 -0.34 15.75
C SER A 96 -6.73 -0.99 15.32
N ALA A 97 -7.71 -0.21 14.85
CA ALA A 97 -9.01 -0.70 14.40
C ALA A 97 -9.77 0.40 13.64
N ALA A 98 -10.71 0.01 12.78
CA ALA A 98 -11.72 0.90 12.23
C ALA A 98 -12.59 1.52 13.33
N THR A 99 -12.95 2.79 13.17
CA THR A 99 -13.73 3.59 14.13
C THR A 99 -15.03 4.13 13.55
N GLN A 100 -15.12 4.19 12.23
CA GLN A 100 -16.26 4.71 11.48
C GLN A 100 -16.56 3.80 10.29
N ALA A 101 -17.83 3.70 9.91
CA ALA A 101 -18.27 2.90 8.77
C ALA A 101 -17.63 3.25 7.42
N SER A 102 -16.97 4.41 7.31
CA SER A 102 -16.22 4.84 6.13
C SER A 102 -14.76 4.40 6.15
N ASP A 103 -14.19 4.07 7.31
CA ASP A 103 -12.79 3.66 7.42
C ASP A 103 -12.60 2.41 6.56
N ARG A 104 -11.64 2.46 5.63
CA ARG A 104 -11.27 1.32 4.77
C ARG A 104 -9.84 0.93 4.98
N PHE A 105 -8.96 1.90 5.22
CA PHE A 105 -7.56 1.69 5.50
C PHE A 105 -7.25 2.16 6.92
N ILE A 106 -6.62 1.28 7.68
CA ILE A 106 -6.29 1.52 9.08
C ILE A 106 -4.79 1.32 9.22
N TYR A 107 -4.07 2.37 9.59
CA TYR A 107 -2.64 2.28 9.84
C TYR A 107 -2.35 2.39 11.33
N ASP A 108 -1.85 1.31 11.91
CA ASP A 108 -1.35 1.31 13.28
C ASP A 108 0.11 1.75 13.27
N ASN A 109 0.35 3.04 13.52
CA ASN A 109 1.71 3.59 13.53
C ASN A 109 2.59 3.09 14.69
N THR A 110 2.01 2.40 15.69
CA THR A 110 2.74 1.85 16.84
C THR A 110 3.36 0.50 16.52
N THR A 111 2.72 -0.27 15.64
CA THR A 111 3.17 -1.59 15.17
C THR A 111 3.69 -1.56 13.73
N GLY A 112 3.32 -0.54 12.97
CA GLY A 112 3.59 -0.42 11.53
C GLY A 112 2.58 -1.20 10.67
N THR A 113 1.55 -1.81 11.26
CA THR A 113 0.62 -2.64 10.50
C THR A 113 -0.38 -1.79 9.70
N LEU A 114 -0.61 -2.18 8.44
CA LEU A 114 -1.60 -1.58 7.57
C LEU A 114 -2.69 -2.61 7.25
N PHE A 115 -3.91 -2.27 7.66
CA PHE A 115 -5.10 -3.09 7.47
C PHE A 115 -6.01 -2.51 6.40
N PHE A 116 -6.78 -3.39 5.78
CA PHE A 116 -7.96 -3.06 5.00
C PHE A 116 -9.21 -3.61 5.67
N ASP A 117 -10.21 -2.76 5.90
CA ASP A 117 -11.54 -3.16 6.34
C ASP A 117 -12.52 -3.04 5.15
N PRO A 118 -12.99 -4.17 4.57
CA PRO A 118 -13.92 -4.14 3.45
C PRO A 118 -15.28 -3.49 3.75
N ASP A 119 -15.70 -3.45 5.03
CA ASP A 119 -17.00 -2.89 5.43
C ASP A 119 -16.92 -1.65 6.33
N GLY A 120 -15.75 -1.39 6.93
CA GLY A 120 -15.41 -0.26 7.80
C GLY A 120 -16.08 -0.25 9.17
N THR A 121 -16.97 -1.19 9.44
CA THR A 121 -17.72 -1.25 10.70
C THR A 121 -17.25 -2.36 11.62
N GLY A 122 -16.20 -3.10 11.22
CA GLY A 122 -15.68 -4.25 11.94
C GLY A 122 -16.66 -5.43 12.02
N ALA A 123 -17.75 -5.44 11.23
CA ALA A 123 -18.67 -6.56 11.17
C ALA A 123 -18.01 -7.76 10.47
N LEU A 124 -17.17 -7.46 9.48
CA LEU A 124 -16.06 -8.27 9.01
C LEU A 124 -14.78 -7.78 9.70
N GLY A 125 -13.89 -8.70 10.04
CA GLY A 125 -12.60 -8.32 10.62
C GLY A 125 -11.76 -7.58 9.58
N GLU A 126 -11.03 -6.56 10.04
CA GLU A 126 -9.98 -5.94 9.24
C GLU A 126 -8.91 -6.96 8.85
N ILE A 127 -8.39 -6.84 7.64
CA ILE A 127 -7.44 -7.76 7.03
C ILE A 127 -6.12 -7.04 6.93
N GLN A 128 -5.10 -7.55 7.63
CA GLN A 128 -3.74 -7.08 7.41
C GLN A 128 -3.32 -7.46 5.98
N PHE A 129 -2.79 -6.49 5.23
CA PHE A 129 -2.26 -6.74 3.89
C PHE A 129 -0.83 -6.21 3.71
N ALA A 130 -0.37 -5.35 4.61
CA ALA A 130 1.00 -4.87 4.59
C ALA A 130 1.53 -4.56 6.00
N GLN A 131 2.85 -4.56 6.10
CA GLN A 131 3.63 -4.15 7.26
C GLN A 131 4.63 -3.09 6.83
N LEU A 132 4.66 -1.96 7.53
CA LEU A 132 5.65 -0.89 7.35
C LEU A 132 6.58 -0.84 8.56
N ALA A 133 7.67 -0.08 8.47
CA ALA A 133 8.44 0.29 9.64
C ALA A 133 7.58 1.05 10.67
N VAL A 134 7.89 0.88 11.96
CA VAL A 134 7.20 1.57 13.05
C VAL A 134 7.43 3.08 12.95
N GLY A 135 6.36 3.86 13.16
CA GLY A 135 6.44 5.32 13.18
C GLY A 135 6.57 5.99 11.81
N VAL A 136 6.36 5.27 10.71
CA VAL A 136 6.21 5.88 9.38
C VAL A 136 5.05 6.87 9.40
N ALA A 137 5.26 8.05 8.84
CA ALA A 137 4.23 9.10 8.77
C ALA A 137 3.32 8.88 7.55
N LEU A 138 2.58 7.76 7.52
CA LEU A 138 1.66 7.43 6.44
C LEU A 138 0.36 8.23 6.55
N THR A 139 -0.12 8.75 5.42
CA THR A 139 -1.37 9.50 5.30
C THR A 139 -2.25 8.93 4.19
N ASN A 140 -3.51 9.37 4.12
CA ASN A 140 -4.40 9.03 3.01
C ASN A 140 -3.85 9.46 1.64
N SER A 141 -3.02 10.51 1.59
CA SER A 141 -2.46 11.03 0.34
C SER A 141 -1.37 10.13 -0.27
N ASP A 142 -0.83 9.22 0.54
CA ASP A 142 0.19 8.26 0.15
C ASP A 142 -0.40 6.98 -0.47
N ILE A 143 -1.72 6.79 -0.34
CA ILE A 143 -2.42 5.61 -0.84
C ILE A 143 -3.29 6.00 -2.04
N PHE A 144 -3.16 5.24 -3.13
CA PHE A 144 -3.88 5.49 -4.38
C PHE A 144 -4.63 4.24 -4.84
N ALA A 145 -5.94 4.36 -5.06
CA ALA A 145 -6.77 3.32 -5.64
C ALA A 145 -6.84 3.46 -7.17
N PHE A 146 -6.78 2.33 -7.90
CA PHE A 146 -6.86 2.32 -9.37
C PHE A 146 -7.78 1.23 -9.94
#